data_AF-A0A839J2Y3-F1
#
_entry.id   AF-A0A839J2Y3-F1
#
_cell.length_a   1.000
_cell.length_b   1.000
_cell.length_c   1.000
_cell.angle_alpha   90.00
_cell.angle_beta   90.00
_cell.angle_gamma   90.00
#
_symmetry.space_group_name_H-M   'P 1'
#
loop_
_entity.id
_entity.type
_entity.pdbx_description
1 polymer ?
#
loop_
_entity_poly.entity_id
_entity_poly.type
_entity_poly.pdbx_seq_one_letter_code
_entity_poly.pdbx_strand_id
1 'polypeptide(L)'
;MAEGRRPWGKVRQLPSGRYQASYILGSVRGADTGTRYTALQTFDAKGDAWGWLDREHRLIDRGDWTPPIERFREAEEERERREAVRQAAAAVPTIGDYGSQYLERNELAATSRDRYRQLLKFYILAEPATITRRGMVKGKPVAKHGLGDVRVTELTRADVRLWWQGLPVSTRESSCRQAYDLLRAIMNAAVEAELIEVNPVEVKAATQAQASRERDLDPLPIDVLYAVAEQMPEPWRLGVLLGGVLGLRSGEVRALARRDFSLNGEVPTVKVHQSVKEAEGKVEIGPLKTARKGIASRTLPIPAALVGDVRTHLREHTQLGRTGLLFWRTKDGGPVKSADWLRAFKKACKTVADHLEEDAVRRLEQSGEQESEESQRIRELLTGEGGYVFHGTRVTGLTWAYRLSGGNLRAVQAIAGHTSPKMALRYQRAEMDYLAAVAGNVSSMIEANARR
;
A
#
# COMPACT_ATOMS: atom_id res chain seq x y z
N MET A 1 78.52 -17.60 -44.48
CA MET A 1 77.99 -16.33 -43.95
C MET A 1 76.61 -16.15 -44.53
N ALA A 2 75.56 -16.44 -43.76
CA ALA A 2 74.19 -16.28 -44.24
C ALA A 2 73.81 -14.80 -44.20
N GLU A 3 73.42 -14.23 -45.34
CA GLU A 3 72.83 -12.89 -45.44
C GLU A 3 71.60 -12.83 -44.52
N GLY A 4 71.76 -12.18 -43.36
CA GLY A 4 70.67 -11.98 -42.42
C GLY A 4 69.60 -11.13 -43.08
N ARG A 5 68.43 -11.73 -43.37
CA ARG A 5 67.23 -11.02 -43.81
C ARG A 5 67.02 -9.81 -42.90
N ARG A 6 66.98 -8.61 -43.49
CA ARG A 6 66.69 -7.38 -42.75
C ARG A 6 65.35 -7.59 -42.02
N PRO A 7 65.29 -7.37 -40.69
CA PRO A 7 64.04 -7.54 -39.97
C PRO A 7 63.00 -6.53 -40.47
N TRP A 8 61.75 -6.98 -40.61
CA TRP A 8 60.61 -6.21 -41.12
C TRP A 8 60.41 -4.85 -40.42
N GLY A 9 60.76 -4.78 -39.13
CA GLY A 9 60.69 -3.56 -38.34
C GLY A 9 61.97 -3.28 -37.56
N LYS A 10 61.94 -2.17 -36.82
CA LYS A 10 63.02 -1.68 -35.97
C LYS A 10 62.54 -1.59 -34.52
N VAL A 11 63.27 -2.26 -33.62
CA VAL A 11 63.13 -2.10 -32.16
C VAL A 11 64.34 -1.34 -31.64
N ARG A 12 64.11 -0.24 -30.91
CA ARG A 12 65.17 0.54 -30.23
C ARG A 12 64.93 0.61 -28.73
N GLN A 13 65.99 0.63 -27.93
CA GLN A 13 65.91 0.92 -26.50
C GLN A 13 65.95 2.44 -26.28
N LEU A 14 65.07 2.95 -25.44
CA LEU A 14 65.00 4.36 -25.05
C LEU A 14 65.87 4.62 -23.81
N PRO A 15 66.27 5.88 -23.53
CA PRO A 15 67.00 6.24 -22.30
C PRO A 15 66.29 5.83 -21.00
N SER A 16 64.97 5.64 -21.05
CA SER A 16 64.15 5.12 -19.94
C SER A 16 64.29 3.61 -19.69
N GLY A 17 65.11 2.90 -20.46
CA GLY A 17 65.26 1.45 -20.40
C GLY A 17 64.20 0.65 -21.17
N ARG A 18 63.08 1.29 -21.54
CA ARG A 18 61.96 0.68 -22.30
C ARG A 18 62.28 0.53 -23.79
N TYR A 19 61.60 -0.37 -24.48
CA TYR A 19 61.75 -0.64 -25.90
C TYR A 19 60.64 0.02 -26.74
N GLN A 20 60.99 0.59 -27.88
CA GLN A 20 60.05 1.15 -28.86
C GLN A 20 60.16 0.40 -30.18
N ALA A 21 59.01 0.01 -30.74
CA ALA A 21 58.90 -0.64 -32.03
C ALA A 21 58.38 0.31 -33.12
N SER A 22 58.89 0.15 -34.34
CA SER A 22 58.42 0.88 -35.53
C SER A 22 58.62 0.04 -36.80
N TYR A 23 57.77 0.19 -37.81
CA TYR A 23 57.94 -0.39 -39.14
C TYR A 23 57.70 0.67 -40.22
N ILE A 24 58.07 0.37 -41.45
CA ILE A 24 57.87 1.23 -42.61
C ILE A 24 56.95 0.49 -43.58
N LEU A 25 55.85 1.12 -43.98
CA LEU A 25 54.90 0.57 -44.95
C LEU A 25 54.77 1.54 -46.13
N GLY A 26 54.76 1.01 -47.36
CA GLY A 26 54.61 1.80 -48.59
C GLY A 26 55.84 1.88 -49.52
N SER A 27 56.89 1.08 -49.31
CA SER A 27 58.00 1.06 -50.27
C SER A 27 57.69 0.16 -51.48
N VAL A 28 57.77 0.75 -52.68
CA VAL A 28 58.09 -0.02 -53.88
C VAL A 28 59.54 -0.50 -53.70
N ARG A 29 59.79 -1.80 -53.97
CA ARG A 29 61.06 -2.49 -53.73
C ARG A 29 62.30 -1.59 -53.92
N GLY A 30 63.01 -1.29 -52.84
CA GLY A 30 64.37 -0.77 -52.87
C GLY A 30 64.60 0.70 -52.47
N ALA A 31 63.57 1.46 -52.07
CA ALA A 31 63.75 2.83 -51.56
C ALA A 31 63.21 3.00 -50.13
N ASP A 32 63.93 3.75 -49.28
CA ASP A 32 63.55 4.15 -47.91
C ASP A 32 62.42 5.21 -47.87
N THR A 33 61.60 5.29 -48.91
CA THR A 33 60.48 6.23 -49.06
C THR A 33 59.16 5.55 -48.72
N GLY A 34 58.99 5.15 -47.46
CA GLY A 34 57.71 4.70 -46.92
C GLY A 34 57.37 5.42 -45.62
N THR A 35 56.09 5.41 -45.23
CA THR A 35 55.66 6.04 -43.98
C THR A 35 56.06 5.17 -42.79
N ARG A 36 56.73 5.77 -41.80
CA ARG A 36 57.12 5.08 -40.58
C ARG A 36 55.98 5.10 -39.57
N TYR A 37 55.50 3.92 -39.20
CA TYR A 37 54.51 3.72 -38.14
C TYR A 37 55.21 3.28 -36.87
N THR A 38 54.94 3.98 -35.76
CA THR A 38 55.54 3.69 -34.45
C THR A 38 54.46 3.18 -33.52
N ALA A 39 54.80 2.20 -32.67
CA ALA A 39 53.90 1.74 -31.62
C ALA A 39 53.51 2.89 -30.68
N LEU A 40 52.22 2.96 -30.33
CA LEU A 40 51.69 3.99 -29.43
C LEU A 40 52.14 3.81 -27.97
N GLN A 41 52.57 2.59 -27.62
CA GLN A 41 53.12 2.25 -26.30
C GLN A 41 54.58 1.82 -26.40
N THR A 42 55.32 1.99 -25.31
CA THR A 42 56.66 1.44 -25.12
C THR A 42 56.60 0.14 -24.33
N PHE A 43 57.46 -0.82 -24.64
CA PHE A 43 57.45 -2.17 -24.07
C PHE A 43 58.53 -2.34 -23.02
N ASP A 44 58.28 -3.16 -22.01
CA ASP A 44 59.27 -3.41 -20.94
C ASP A 44 60.30 -4.47 -21.37
N ALA A 45 59.90 -5.44 -22.18
CA ALA A 45 60.80 -6.42 -22.78
C ALA A 45 60.99 -6.21 -24.29
N LYS A 46 62.21 -6.49 -24.78
CA LYS A 46 62.53 -6.47 -26.21
C LYS A 46 61.67 -7.46 -27.00
N GLY A 47 61.31 -8.60 -26.39
CA GLY A 47 60.45 -9.63 -26.98
C GLY A 47 59.03 -9.13 -27.28
N ASP A 48 58.44 -8.34 -26.37
CA ASP A 48 57.09 -7.80 -26.55
C ASP A 48 57.03 -6.78 -27.70
N ALA A 49 58.10 -6.00 -27.88
CA ALA A 49 58.24 -5.06 -28.98
C ALA A 49 58.31 -5.79 -30.34
N TRP A 50 59.01 -6.93 -30.41
CA TRP A 50 58.99 -7.80 -31.58
C TRP A 50 57.64 -8.50 -31.77
N GLY A 51 57.01 -8.95 -30.70
CA GLY A 51 55.67 -9.56 -30.74
C GLY A 51 54.61 -8.59 -31.25
N TRP A 52 54.73 -7.29 -30.96
CA TRP A 52 53.88 -6.26 -31.57
C TRP A 52 54.15 -6.11 -33.07
N LEU A 53 55.41 -6.05 -33.50
CA LEU A 53 55.76 -5.98 -34.93
C LEU A 53 55.23 -7.17 -35.72
N ASP A 54 55.28 -8.36 -35.13
CA ASP A 54 54.75 -9.58 -35.75
C ASP A 54 53.22 -9.54 -35.87
N ARG A 55 52.50 -9.01 -34.87
CA ARG A 55 51.04 -8.78 -34.99
C ARG A 55 50.71 -7.78 -36.10
N GLU A 56 51.47 -6.69 -36.22
CA GLU A 56 51.29 -5.71 -37.29
C GLU A 56 51.58 -6.30 -38.67
N HIS A 57 52.63 -7.12 -38.80
CA HIS A 57 52.95 -7.84 -40.04
C HIS A 57 51.80 -8.77 -40.46
N ARG A 58 51.24 -9.54 -39.52
CA ARG A 58 50.09 -10.42 -39.80
C ARG A 58 48.83 -9.67 -40.23
N LEU A 59 48.58 -8.47 -39.68
CA LEU A 59 47.45 -7.64 -40.11
C LEU A 59 47.62 -7.19 -41.56
N ILE A 60 48.86 -6.84 -41.94
CA ILE A 60 49.20 -6.43 -43.31
C ILE A 60 49.09 -7.61 -44.27
N ASP A 61 49.63 -8.78 -43.89
CA ASP A 61 49.57 -10.00 -44.68
C ASP A 61 48.12 -10.45 -44.98
N ARG A 62 47.19 -10.17 -44.06
CA ARG A 62 45.76 -10.51 -44.20
C ARG A 62 44.94 -9.45 -44.94
N GLY A 63 45.51 -8.25 -45.17
CA GLY A 63 44.78 -7.12 -45.76
C GLY A 63 43.86 -6.37 -44.80
N ASP A 64 43.86 -6.73 -43.51
CA ASP A 64 43.01 -6.11 -42.46
C ASP A 64 43.72 -4.94 -41.75
N TRP A 65 44.82 -4.46 -42.33
CA TRP A 65 45.64 -3.46 -41.68
C TRP A 65 45.09 -2.05 -41.85
N THR A 66 44.98 -1.36 -40.71
CA THR A 66 44.78 0.09 -40.59
C THR A 66 45.95 0.73 -39.83
N PRO A 67 46.20 2.03 -39.94
CA PRO A 67 47.20 2.71 -39.13
C PRO A 67 46.97 2.47 -37.61
N PRO A 68 48.02 2.15 -36.82
CA PRO A 68 47.87 1.92 -35.37
C PRO A 68 47.20 3.06 -34.61
N ILE A 69 47.41 4.31 -35.04
CA ILE A 69 46.77 5.50 -34.47
C ILE A 69 45.26 5.56 -34.75
N GLU A 70 44.81 5.08 -35.92
CA GLU A 70 43.40 5.04 -36.28
C GLU A 70 42.67 3.96 -35.48
N ARG A 71 43.24 2.75 -35.35
CA ARG A 71 42.67 1.71 -34.47
C ARG A 71 42.55 2.14 -33.02
N PHE A 72 43.53 2.88 -32.52
CA PHE A 72 43.49 3.39 -31.16
C PHE A 72 42.38 4.42 -30.98
N ARG A 73 42.22 5.35 -31.93
CA ARG A 73 41.11 6.31 -31.93
C ARG A 73 39.75 5.61 -32.00
N GLU A 74 39.58 4.65 -32.91
CA GLU A 74 38.34 3.85 -33.02
C GLU A 74 38.02 3.10 -31.72
N ALA A 75 39.03 2.49 -31.08
CA ALA A 75 38.87 1.79 -29.82
C ALA A 75 38.58 2.73 -28.63
N GLU A 76 39.19 3.92 -28.59
CA GLU A 76 38.87 4.94 -27.59
C GLU A 76 37.47 5.50 -27.79
N GLU A 77 37.06 5.84 -29.02
CA GLU A 77 35.71 6.27 -29.33
C GLU A 77 34.67 5.19 -29.02
N GLU A 78 34.97 3.91 -29.28
CA GLU A 78 34.11 2.81 -28.88
C GLU A 78 34.01 2.68 -27.35
N ARG A 79 35.11 2.84 -26.62
CA ARG A 79 35.13 2.84 -25.16
C ARG A 79 34.30 4.00 -24.60
N GLU A 80 34.49 5.20 -25.13
CA GLU A 80 33.73 6.40 -24.76
C GLU A 80 32.25 6.25 -25.08
N ARG A 81 31.88 5.71 -26.25
CA ARG A 81 30.49 5.39 -26.59
C ARG A 81 29.88 4.38 -25.61
N ARG A 82 30.60 3.31 -25.30
CA ARG A 82 30.15 2.29 -24.32
C ARG A 82 30.00 2.90 -22.92
N GLU A 83 30.92 3.78 -22.53
CA GLU A 83 30.87 4.48 -21.25
C GLU A 83 29.72 5.49 -21.19
N ALA A 84 29.48 6.25 -22.26
CA ALA A 84 28.36 7.18 -22.39
C ALA A 84 27.01 6.45 -22.35
N VAL A 85 26.88 5.32 -23.04
CA VAL A 85 25.68 4.46 -22.96
C VAL A 85 25.49 3.93 -21.53
N ARG A 86 26.57 3.50 -20.88
CA ARG A 86 26.53 3.05 -19.47
C ARG A 86 26.13 4.17 -18.52
N GLN A 87 26.64 5.39 -18.71
CA GLN A 87 26.31 6.56 -17.91
C GLN A 87 24.86 7.02 -18.13
N ALA A 88 24.40 7.04 -19.38
CA ALA A 88 23.01 7.34 -19.72
C ALA A 88 22.03 6.31 -19.12
N ALA A 89 22.37 5.02 -19.18
CA ALA A 89 21.58 3.95 -18.56
C ALA A 89 21.59 4.00 -17.01
N ALA A 90 22.66 4.51 -16.40
CA ALA A 90 22.74 4.73 -14.96
C ALA A 90 21.96 5.97 -14.49
N ALA A 91 21.67 6.92 -15.39
CA ALA A 91 20.89 8.12 -15.09
C ALA A 91 19.38 7.83 -14.98
N VAL A 92 18.90 6.75 -15.62
CA VAL A 92 17.49 6.35 -15.53
C VAL A 92 17.24 5.65 -14.19
N PRO A 93 16.33 6.16 -13.35
CA PRO A 93 16.10 5.59 -12.04
C PRO A 93 15.48 4.19 -12.13
N THR A 94 15.78 3.38 -11.12
CA THR A 94 15.08 2.10 -10.90
C THR A 94 13.67 2.34 -10.40
N ILE A 95 12.79 1.32 -10.47
CA ILE A 95 11.45 1.41 -9.85
C ILE A 95 11.56 1.62 -8.34
N GLY A 96 12.59 1.06 -7.69
CA GLY A 96 12.87 1.29 -6.27
C GLY A 96 13.14 2.76 -5.96
N ASP A 97 14.05 3.38 -6.70
CA ASP A 97 14.44 4.78 -6.50
C ASP A 97 13.31 5.73 -6.88
N TYR A 98 12.73 5.55 -8.07
CA TYR A 98 11.65 6.40 -8.57
C TYR A 98 10.39 6.27 -7.72
N GLY A 99 10.08 5.03 -7.29
CA GLY A 99 8.99 4.77 -6.36
C GLY A 99 9.20 5.45 -5.02
N SER A 100 10.43 5.44 -4.47
CA SER A 100 10.74 6.12 -3.22
C SER A 100 10.58 7.64 -3.33
N GLN A 101 11.11 8.23 -4.40
CA GLN A 101 10.93 9.66 -4.71
C GLN A 101 9.46 10.03 -4.87
N TYR A 102 8.66 9.19 -5.53
CA TYR A 102 7.22 9.40 -5.69
C TYR A 102 6.49 9.54 -4.34
N LEU A 103 6.94 8.83 -3.30
CA LEU A 103 6.33 8.87 -1.98
C LEU A 103 6.67 10.13 -1.17
N GLU A 104 7.71 10.86 -1.54
CA GLU A 104 8.12 12.09 -0.86
C GLU A 104 7.25 13.30 -1.22
N ARG A 105 6.33 13.16 -2.18
CA ARG A 105 5.37 14.21 -2.55
C ARG A 105 4.61 14.77 -1.33
N ASN A 106 4.56 16.10 -1.25
CA ASN A 106 3.94 16.82 -0.13
C ASN A 106 2.41 16.70 -0.08
N GLU A 107 1.78 16.30 -1.18
CA GLU A 107 0.32 16.18 -1.29
C GLU A 107 -0.22 14.93 -0.56
N LEU A 108 0.63 13.94 -0.30
CA LEU A 108 0.25 12.71 0.37
C LEU A 108 0.12 12.94 1.89
N ALA A 109 -1.01 12.53 2.46
CA ALA A 109 -1.17 12.47 3.91
C ALA A 109 -0.17 11.46 4.51
N ALA A 110 0.39 11.76 5.69
CA ALA A 110 1.38 10.90 6.37
C ALA A 110 0.95 9.43 6.47
N THR A 111 -0.32 9.18 6.84
CA THR A 111 -0.88 7.81 6.90
C THR A 111 -0.87 7.10 5.55
N SER A 112 -1.12 7.82 4.46
CA SER A 112 -1.10 7.25 3.10
C SER A 112 0.33 6.97 2.66
N ARG A 113 1.25 7.90 2.96
CA ARG A 113 2.69 7.73 2.69
C ARG A 113 3.25 6.50 3.37
N ASP A 114 2.97 6.30 4.66
CA ASP A 114 3.40 5.10 5.40
C ASP A 114 2.85 3.81 4.81
N ARG A 115 1.56 3.81 4.45
CA ARG A 115 0.94 2.65 3.79
C ARG A 115 1.63 2.36 2.45
N TYR A 116 1.87 3.38 1.64
CA TYR A 116 2.51 3.22 0.35
C TYR A 116 3.97 2.80 0.47
N ARG A 117 4.73 3.29 1.46
CA ARG A 117 6.09 2.80 1.76
C ARG A 117 6.08 1.30 2.04
N GLN A 118 5.12 0.81 2.83
CA GLN A 118 4.99 -0.63 3.10
C GLN A 118 4.62 -1.43 1.85
N LEU A 119 3.75 -0.90 0.99
CA LEU A 119 3.37 -1.56 -0.26
C LEU A 119 4.53 -1.60 -1.25
N LEU A 120 5.23 -0.48 -1.43
CA LEU A 120 6.45 -0.40 -2.23
C LEU A 120 7.44 -1.44 -1.74
N LYS A 121 7.87 -1.33 -0.48
CA LYS A 121 8.86 -2.22 0.14
C LYS A 121 8.51 -3.71 0.01
N PHE A 122 7.35 -4.12 0.52
CA PHE A 122 7.07 -5.56 0.68
C PHE A 122 6.40 -6.20 -0.53
N TYR A 123 5.62 -5.45 -1.31
CA TYR A 123 4.85 -6.01 -2.43
C TYR A 123 5.49 -5.70 -3.78
N ILE A 124 6.03 -4.51 -3.99
CA ILE A 124 6.62 -4.12 -5.29
C ILE A 124 8.10 -4.50 -5.36
N LEU A 125 8.90 -4.10 -4.37
CA LEU A 125 10.33 -4.40 -4.29
C LEU A 125 10.60 -5.84 -3.82
N ALA A 126 9.57 -6.50 -3.25
CA ALA A 126 9.66 -7.84 -2.68
C ALA A 126 10.73 -7.97 -1.58
N GLU A 127 10.99 -6.91 -0.82
CA GLU A 127 11.92 -6.99 0.29
C GLU A 127 11.41 -7.94 1.39
N PRO A 128 12.30 -8.73 2.02
CA PRO A 128 11.91 -9.63 3.08
C PRO A 128 11.41 -8.86 4.30
N ALA A 129 10.36 -9.40 4.95
CA ALA A 129 9.84 -8.80 6.17
C ALA A 129 10.89 -8.85 7.29
N THR A 130 11.11 -7.73 7.98
CA THR A 130 12.07 -7.64 9.11
C THR A 130 11.51 -8.25 10.39
N ILE A 131 10.19 -8.32 10.52
CA ILE A 131 9.46 -8.89 11.66
C ILE A 131 8.32 -9.77 11.17
N THR A 132 8.03 -10.84 11.91
CA THR A 132 6.83 -11.64 11.69
C THR A 132 5.61 -10.85 12.15
N ARG A 133 4.69 -10.54 11.24
CA ARG A 133 3.47 -9.77 11.56
C ARG A 133 2.38 -10.08 10.55
N ARG A 134 1.16 -10.37 11.04
CA ARG A 134 -0.07 -10.53 10.23
C ARG A 134 0.19 -11.20 8.87
N GLY A 135 0.45 -12.51 8.86
CA GLY A 135 0.67 -13.27 7.63
C GLY A 135 1.96 -12.94 6.86
N MET A 136 2.87 -12.12 7.41
CA MET A 136 4.25 -11.99 6.93
C MET A 136 5.18 -12.78 7.86
N VAL A 137 6.12 -13.50 7.27
CA VAL A 137 7.13 -14.29 8.00
C VAL A 137 8.47 -13.57 7.89
N LYS A 138 9.15 -13.36 9.02
CA LYS A 138 10.47 -12.74 9.04
C LYS A 138 11.42 -13.45 8.05
N GLY A 139 12.13 -12.66 7.24
CA GLY A 139 13.09 -13.16 6.26
C GLY A 139 12.48 -13.70 4.96
N LYS A 140 11.15 -13.82 4.86
CA LYS A 140 10.48 -14.29 3.63
C LYS A 140 9.84 -13.10 2.89
N PRO A 141 10.08 -12.95 1.58
CA PRO A 141 9.42 -11.91 0.80
C PRO A 141 7.94 -12.24 0.60
N VAL A 142 7.10 -11.20 0.47
CA VAL A 142 5.66 -11.37 0.25
C VAL A 142 5.37 -11.70 -1.21
N ALA A 143 6.07 -11.05 -2.13
CA ALA A 143 6.04 -11.35 -3.56
C ALA A 143 7.20 -12.30 -3.91
N LYS A 144 6.96 -13.23 -4.84
CA LYS A 144 8.03 -14.12 -5.34
C LYS A 144 9.07 -13.39 -6.21
N HIS A 145 8.62 -12.36 -6.93
CA HIS A 145 9.45 -11.58 -7.84
C HIS A 145 9.32 -10.11 -7.44
N GLY A 146 10.45 -9.43 -7.24
CA GLY A 146 10.51 -7.99 -7.01
C GLY A 146 10.77 -7.25 -8.30
N LEU A 147 10.28 -6.02 -8.37
CA LEU A 147 10.51 -5.11 -9.50
C LEU A 147 11.53 -4.01 -9.15
N GLY A 148 12.16 -4.06 -7.97
CA GLY A 148 12.93 -2.94 -7.44
C GLY A 148 14.11 -2.51 -8.30
N ASP A 149 14.90 -3.48 -8.79
CA ASP A 149 16.11 -3.22 -9.57
C ASP A 149 15.83 -2.97 -11.06
N VAL A 150 14.59 -3.15 -11.50
CA VAL A 150 14.19 -2.93 -12.91
C VAL A 150 14.15 -1.43 -13.16
N ARG A 151 14.77 -0.97 -14.25
CA ARG A 151 14.70 0.45 -14.65
C ARG A 151 13.27 0.81 -15.07
N VAL A 152 12.88 2.05 -14.80
CA VAL A 152 11.55 2.57 -15.17
C VAL A 152 11.28 2.39 -16.68
N THR A 153 12.29 2.55 -17.53
CA THR A 153 12.20 2.40 -19.00
C THR A 153 12.19 0.96 -19.48
N GLU A 154 12.67 0.01 -18.67
CA GLU A 154 12.82 -1.40 -19.04
C GLU A 154 11.65 -2.26 -18.58
N LEU A 155 10.76 -1.73 -17.73
CA LEU A 155 9.63 -2.49 -17.20
C LEU A 155 8.66 -2.88 -18.31
N THR A 156 8.52 -4.18 -18.57
CA THR A 156 7.60 -4.69 -19.58
C THR A 156 6.27 -5.14 -18.99
N ARG A 157 5.26 -5.29 -19.86
CA ARG A 157 3.97 -5.90 -19.46
C ARG A 157 4.14 -7.35 -18.98
N ALA A 158 5.16 -8.06 -19.48
CA ALA A 158 5.44 -9.44 -19.07
C ALA A 158 5.95 -9.48 -17.62
N ASP A 159 6.86 -8.56 -17.25
CA ASP A 159 7.37 -8.44 -15.88
C ASP A 159 6.26 -8.14 -14.88
N VAL A 160 5.35 -7.22 -15.23
CA VAL A 160 4.19 -6.88 -14.39
C VAL A 160 3.27 -8.09 -14.20
N ARG A 161 3.05 -8.89 -15.25
CA ARG A 161 2.23 -10.11 -15.15
C ARG A 161 2.89 -11.16 -14.25
N LEU A 162 4.19 -11.38 -14.41
CA LEU A 162 4.96 -12.30 -13.58
C LEU A 162 4.96 -11.87 -12.11
N TRP A 163 5.17 -10.58 -11.86
CA TRP A 163 5.05 -9.97 -10.54
C TRP A 163 3.68 -10.22 -9.92
N TRP A 164 2.59 -9.93 -10.65
CA TRP A 164 1.23 -10.14 -10.16
C TRP A 164 0.93 -11.61 -9.82
N GLN A 165 1.37 -12.55 -10.64
CA GLN A 165 1.23 -13.99 -10.38
C GLN A 165 2.04 -14.45 -9.15
N GLY A 166 3.12 -13.73 -8.83
CA GLY A 166 3.93 -13.96 -7.64
C GLY A 166 3.32 -13.42 -6.34
N LEU A 167 2.19 -12.70 -6.40
CA LEU A 167 1.54 -12.12 -5.22
C LEU A 167 0.54 -13.08 -4.55
N PRO A 168 0.38 -13.03 -3.22
CA PRO A 168 -0.58 -13.85 -2.49
C PRO A 168 -2.00 -13.25 -2.56
N VAL A 169 -2.57 -13.16 -3.77
CA VAL A 169 -3.87 -12.51 -4.00
C VAL A 169 -5.00 -13.20 -3.25
N SER A 170 -5.00 -14.54 -3.15
CA SER A 170 -6.05 -15.30 -2.46
C SER A 170 -6.20 -14.92 -0.98
N THR A 171 -5.07 -14.74 -0.29
CA THR A 171 -5.05 -14.42 1.15
C THR A 171 -4.91 -12.93 1.44
N ARG A 172 -4.45 -12.10 0.49
CA ARG A 172 -4.12 -10.68 0.73
C ARG A 172 -4.58 -9.73 -0.38
N GLU A 173 -5.67 -10.07 -1.04
CA GLU A 173 -6.23 -9.36 -2.21
C GLU A 173 -6.19 -7.83 -2.09
N SER A 174 -6.72 -7.24 -1.01
CA SER A 174 -6.75 -5.79 -0.82
C SER A 174 -5.37 -5.14 -0.83
N SER A 175 -4.36 -5.79 -0.24
CA SER A 175 -3.00 -5.26 -0.22
C SER A 175 -2.31 -5.44 -1.58
N CYS A 176 -2.51 -6.59 -2.24
CA CYS A 176 -2.00 -6.82 -3.59
C CYS A 176 -2.59 -5.80 -4.59
N ARG A 177 -3.89 -5.52 -4.48
CA ARG A 177 -4.55 -4.50 -5.30
C ARG A 177 -4.03 -3.09 -5.03
N GLN A 178 -3.90 -2.69 -3.77
CA GLN A 178 -3.31 -1.39 -3.44
C GLN A 178 -1.86 -1.27 -3.94
N ALA A 179 -1.08 -2.36 -3.92
CA ALA A 179 0.26 -2.38 -4.50
C ALA A 179 0.22 -2.21 -6.04
N TYR A 180 -0.74 -2.85 -6.72
CA TYR A 180 -0.97 -2.65 -8.15
C TYR A 180 -1.37 -1.20 -8.47
N ASP A 181 -2.30 -0.62 -7.71
CA ASP A 181 -2.73 0.77 -7.91
C ASP A 181 -1.57 1.75 -7.66
N LEU A 182 -0.73 1.48 -6.65
CA LEU A 182 0.48 2.26 -6.38
C LEU A 182 1.50 2.14 -7.51
N LEU A 183 1.82 0.92 -7.96
CA LEU A 183 2.73 0.70 -9.09
C LEU A 183 2.22 1.41 -10.35
N ARG A 184 0.93 1.30 -10.64
CA ARG A 184 0.31 2.00 -11.76
C ARG A 184 0.41 3.51 -11.63
N ALA A 185 0.23 4.06 -10.43
CA ALA A 185 0.37 5.50 -10.17
C ALA A 185 1.82 5.98 -10.32
N ILE A 186 2.81 5.20 -9.84
CA ILE A 186 4.24 5.47 -10.04
C ILE A 186 4.57 5.50 -11.53
N MET A 187 4.11 4.50 -12.30
CA MET A 187 4.38 4.45 -13.74
C MET A 187 3.60 5.53 -14.53
N ASN A 188 2.42 5.95 -14.08
CA ASN A 188 1.75 7.13 -14.65
C ASN A 188 2.55 8.41 -14.42
N ALA A 189 3.16 8.56 -13.24
CA ALA A 189 4.06 9.68 -12.98
C ALA A 189 5.32 9.62 -13.85
N ALA A 190 5.80 8.42 -14.23
CA ALA A 190 6.89 8.28 -15.19
C ALA A 190 6.49 8.72 -16.61
N VAL A 191 5.23 8.46 -17.01
CA VAL A 191 4.67 8.98 -18.27
C VAL A 191 4.56 10.50 -18.23
N GLU A 192 4.06 11.07 -17.14
CA GLU A 192 3.95 12.53 -16.94
C GLU A 192 5.33 13.21 -16.94
N ALA A 193 6.36 12.52 -16.46
CA ALA A 193 7.75 12.97 -16.50
C ALA A 193 8.47 12.65 -17.83
N GLU A 194 7.74 12.14 -18.83
CA GLU A 194 8.25 11.78 -20.16
C GLU A 194 9.41 10.76 -20.15
N LEU A 195 9.55 10.01 -19.05
CA LEU A 195 10.54 8.91 -18.95
C LEU A 195 10.13 7.72 -19.81
N ILE A 196 8.82 7.53 -20.00
CA ILE A 196 8.21 6.49 -20.82
C ILE A 196 7.00 7.04 -21.55
N GLU A 197 6.68 6.48 -22.71
CA GLU A 197 5.51 6.92 -23.50
C GLU A 197 4.20 6.29 -23.01
N VAL A 198 4.25 5.03 -22.58
CA VAL A 198 3.06 4.23 -22.25
C VAL A 198 3.26 3.46 -20.95
N ASN A 199 2.27 3.52 -20.07
CA ASN A 199 2.30 2.79 -18.81
C ASN A 199 2.18 1.25 -19.05
N PRO A 200 3.18 0.44 -18.66
CA PRO A 200 3.16 -1.02 -18.85
C PRO A 200 2.27 -1.77 -17.83
N VAL A 201 1.75 -1.09 -16.81
CA VAL A 201 1.03 -1.70 -15.67
C VAL A 201 -0.43 -1.97 -16.01
N GLU A 202 -0.68 -3.01 -16.80
CA GLU A 202 -2.01 -3.41 -17.25
C GLU A 202 -2.29 -4.89 -16.96
N VAL A 203 -3.11 -5.17 -15.95
CA VAL A 203 -3.50 -6.53 -15.56
C VAL A 203 -5.02 -6.62 -15.37
N LYS A 204 -5.72 -7.27 -16.31
CA LYS A 204 -7.19 -7.41 -16.28
C LYS A 204 -7.71 -8.08 -15.00
N ALA A 205 -7.00 -9.09 -14.49
CA ALA A 205 -7.37 -9.80 -13.26
C ALA A 205 -7.35 -8.88 -12.02
N ALA A 206 -6.41 -7.93 -11.97
CA ALA A 206 -6.34 -6.97 -10.86
C ALA A 206 -7.59 -6.08 -10.81
N THR A 207 -8.14 -5.71 -11.97
CA THR A 207 -9.35 -4.87 -12.08
C THR A 207 -10.65 -5.56 -11.68
N GLN A 208 -10.76 -6.89 -11.79
CA GLN A 208 -11.99 -7.62 -11.47
C GLN A 208 -12.14 -7.95 -9.97
N ALA A 209 -11.02 -8.13 -9.26
CA ALA A 209 -10.95 -8.49 -7.84
C ALA A 209 -11.69 -7.49 -6.91
N GLN A 210 -11.71 -6.20 -7.27
CA GLN A 210 -12.30 -5.13 -6.46
C GLN A 210 -13.82 -5.23 -6.26
N ALA A 211 -14.54 -5.92 -7.15
CA ALA A 211 -16.00 -5.96 -7.11
C ALA A 211 -16.57 -6.96 -6.08
N SER A 212 -15.77 -7.92 -5.60
CA SER A 212 -16.27 -9.05 -4.80
C SER A 212 -16.47 -8.68 -3.32
N ARG A 213 -15.47 -8.10 -2.65
CA ARG A 213 -15.41 -7.99 -1.17
C ARG A 213 -15.80 -6.65 -0.54
N GLU A 214 -16.05 -5.58 -1.32
CA GLU A 214 -16.52 -4.30 -0.75
C GLU A 214 -17.92 -4.38 -0.10
N ARG A 215 -18.55 -5.58 -0.09
CA ARG A 215 -19.91 -5.86 0.41
C ARG A 215 -19.99 -6.64 1.73
N ASP A 216 -18.89 -7.10 2.32
CA ASP A 216 -18.91 -8.35 3.14
C ASP A 216 -18.89 -8.22 4.68
N LEU A 217 -19.13 -7.05 5.29
CA LEU A 217 -19.29 -6.97 6.75
C LEU A 217 -20.75 -6.82 7.16
N ASP A 218 -21.32 -7.86 7.73
CA ASP A 218 -22.70 -7.85 8.19
C ASP A 218 -22.91 -6.94 9.40
N PRO A 219 -24.06 -6.22 9.47
CA PRO A 219 -24.40 -5.45 10.64
C PRO A 219 -24.66 -6.40 11.80
N LEU A 220 -24.10 -6.10 12.97
CA LEU A 220 -24.50 -6.79 14.19
C LEU A 220 -25.98 -6.51 14.53
N PRO A 221 -26.69 -7.53 15.02
CA PRO A 221 -27.90 -7.30 15.82
C PRO A 221 -27.62 -6.35 16.98
N ILE A 222 -28.64 -5.59 17.39
CA ILE A 222 -28.46 -4.50 18.36
C ILE A 222 -28.06 -5.06 19.74
N ASP A 223 -28.70 -6.14 20.17
CA ASP A 223 -28.40 -6.89 21.39
C ASP A 223 -26.97 -7.43 21.40
N VAL A 224 -26.50 -7.99 20.28
CA VAL A 224 -25.10 -8.44 20.13
C VAL A 224 -24.13 -7.26 20.23
N LEU A 225 -24.47 -6.09 19.65
CA LEU A 225 -23.65 -4.89 19.79
C LEU A 225 -23.54 -4.45 21.26
N TYR A 226 -24.64 -4.47 22.01
CA TYR A 226 -24.62 -4.18 23.45
C TYR A 226 -23.82 -5.23 24.23
N ALA A 227 -23.99 -6.52 23.94
CA ALA A 227 -23.20 -7.58 24.56
C ALA A 227 -21.69 -7.40 24.33
N VAL A 228 -21.28 -7.04 23.11
CA VAL A 228 -19.88 -6.71 22.80
C VAL A 228 -19.42 -5.48 23.56
N ALA A 229 -20.26 -4.45 23.69
CA ALA A 229 -19.93 -3.28 24.48
C ALA A 229 -19.67 -3.65 25.95
N GLU A 230 -20.54 -4.45 26.58
CA GLU A 230 -20.39 -4.86 27.98
C GLU A 230 -19.13 -5.70 28.24
N GLN A 231 -18.61 -6.41 27.24
CA GLN A 231 -17.34 -7.14 27.35
C GLN A 231 -16.09 -6.26 27.12
N MET A 232 -16.26 -4.98 26.79
CA MET A 232 -15.13 -4.04 26.70
C MET A 232 -14.67 -3.63 28.11
N PRO A 233 -13.40 -3.21 28.25
CA PRO A 233 -12.98 -2.45 29.43
C PRO A 233 -13.92 -1.26 29.66
N GLU A 234 -14.36 -1.08 30.90
CA GLU A 234 -15.35 -0.07 31.31
C GLU A 234 -15.06 1.33 30.72
N PRO A 235 -13.82 1.87 30.76
CA PRO A 235 -13.54 3.19 30.21
C PRO A 235 -13.64 3.29 28.68
N TRP A 236 -13.79 2.18 27.96
CA TRP A 236 -13.87 2.12 26.50
C TRP A 236 -15.23 1.63 25.99
N ARG A 237 -16.09 1.10 26.88
CA ARG A 237 -17.42 0.54 26.59
C ARG A 237 -18.27 1.46 25.72
N LEU A 238 -18.48 2.70 26.17
CA LEU A 238 -19.32 3.68 25.46
C LEU A 238 -18.88 3.90 24.01
N GLY A 239 -17.59 3.78 23.71
CA GLY A 239 -17.08 4.02 22.37
C GLY A 239 -17.58 2.99 21.35
N VAL A 240 -17.88 1.75 21.78
CA VAL A 240 -18.52 0.74 20.92
C VAL A 240 -19.94 1.18 20.55
N LEU A 241 -20.72 1.64 21.52
CA LEU A 241 -22.09 2.12 21.30
C LEU A 241 -22.12 3.38 20.44
N LEU A 242 -21.21 4.34 20.65
CA LEU A 242 -21.11 5.53 19.79
C LEU A 242 -20.71 5.17 18.35
N GLY A 243 -19.82 4.18 18.16
CA GLY A 243 -19.50 3.66 16.84
C GLY A 243 -20.66 2.92 16.17
N GLY A 244 -21.35 2.09 16.96
CA GLY A 244 -22.39 1.16 16.53
C GLY A 244 -23.78 1.75 16.34
N VAL A 245 -24.15 2.75 17.12
CA VAL A 245 -25.47 3.39 17.09
C VAL A 245 -25.43 4.69 16.29
N LEU A 246 -24.39 5.52 16.49
CA LEU A 246 -24.24 6.79 15.76
C LEU A 246 -23.41 6.66 14.48
N GLY A 247 -22.91 5.45 14.19
CA GLY A 247 -22.13 5.16 13.00
C GLY A 247 -20.77 5.87 12.98
N LEU A 248 -20.16 6.21 14.12
CA LEU A 248 -18.90 6.96 14.15
C LEU A 248 -17.69 6.11 13.73
N ARG A 249 -16.71 6.73 13.06
CA ARG A 249 -15.42 6.06 12.76
C ARG A 249 -14.58 5.97 14.03
N SER A 250 -13.75 4.94 14.16
CA SER A 250 -12.86 4.75 15.33
C SER A 250 -12.05 5.99 15.68
N GLY A 251 -11.43 6.65 14.68
CA GLY A 251 -10.66 7.88 14.94
C GLY A 251 -11.53 9.04 15.43
N GLU A 252 -12.79 9.13 14.99
CA GLU A 252 -13.74 10.16 15.45
C GLU A 252 -14.15 9.88 16.90
N VAL A 253 -14.52 8.64 17.24
CA VAL A 253 -14.85 8.23 18.61
C VAL A 253 -13.70 8.55 19.57
N ARG A 254 -12.48 8.17 19.22
CA ARG A 254 -11.27 8.38 20.04
C ARG A 254 -10.87 9.85 20.18
N ALA A 255 -11.40 10.74 19.34
CA ALA A 255 -11.13 12.18 19.40
C ALA A 255 -12.19 12.96 20.18
N LEU A 256 -13.30 12.33 20.59
CA LEU A 256 -14.37 13.00 21.31
C LEU A 256 -13.87 13.53 22.65
N ALA A 257 -14.24 14.78 22.93
CA ALA A 257 -13.97 15.46 24.19
C ALA A 257 -15.28 15.86 24.88
N ARG A 258 -15.20 16.18 26.18
CA ARG A 258 -16.36 16.56 27.00
C ARG A 258 -17.17 17.70 26.38
N ARG A 259 -16.50 18.71 25.81
CA ARG A 259 -17.14 19.87 25.13
C ARG A 259 -18.00 19.51 23.92
N ASP A 260 -17.85 18.31 23.37
CA ASP A 260 -18.54 17.91 22.15
C ASP A 260 -19.99 17.49 22.42
N PHE A 261 -20.38 17.32 23.68
CA PHE A 261 -21.70 16.86 24.09
C PHE A 261 -22.57 17.99 24.61
N SER A 262 -23.80 18.08 24.10
CA SER A 262 -24.85 18.98 24.56
C SER A 262 -26.05 18.14 25.01
N LEU A 263 -26.16 17.87 26.31
CA LEU A 263 -27.11 16.88 26.86
C LEU A 263 -28.36 17.49 27.52
N ASN A 264 -28.37 18.80 27.72
CA ASN A 264 -29.44 19.49 28.46
C ASN A 264 -30.45 20.21 27.53
N GLY A 265 -30.29 20.07 26.21
CA GLY A 265 -31.27 20.59 25.25
C GLY A 265 -32.41 19.59 24.99
N GLU A 266 -33.43 20.04 24.27
CA GLU A 266 -34.60 19.22 23.85
C GLU A 266 -34.16 17.94 23.10
N VAL A 267 -33.16 18.08 22.23
CA VAL A 267 -32.50 16.94 21.57
C VAL A 267 -31.04 16.89 22.03
N PRO A 268 -30.65 15.87 22.82
CA PRO A 268 -29.25 15.64 23.16
C PRO A 268 -28.42 15.41 21.91
N THR A 269 -27.28 16.08 21.79
CA THR A 269 -26.42 16.00 20.60
C THR A 269 -24.94 15.80 20.91
N VAL A 270 -24.22 15.24 19.94
CA VAL A 270 -22.76 15.17 19.90
C VAL A 270 -22.23 15.81 18.63
N LYS A 271 -21.23 16.70 18.77
CA LYS A 271 -20.55 17.35 17.64
C LYS A 271 -19.28 16.59 17.28
N VAL A 272 -19.19 16.14 16.03
CA VAL A 272 -18.03 15.43 15.47
C VAL A 272 -17.28 16.36 14.53
N HIS A 273 -16.07 16.74 14.89
CA HIS A 273 -15.25 17.71 14.14
C HIS A 273 -13.75 17.36 14.10
N GLN A 274 -13.31 16.38 14.89
CA GLN A 274 -11.92 15.95 14.95
C GLN A 274 -11.81 14.42 14.81
N SER A 275 -10.61 13.95 14.49
CA SER A 275 -10.30 12.54 14.38
C SER A 275 -8.85 12.27 14.79
N VAL A 276 -8.63 11.17 15.52
CA VAL A 276 -7.28 10.69 15.85
C VAL A 276 -6.62 10.10 14.60
N LYS A 277 -5.41 10.54 14.32
CA LYS A 277 -4.54 10.05 13.24
C LYS A 277 -3.30 9.41 13.84
N GLU A 278 -2.93 8.26 13.30
CA GLU A 278 -1.75 7.50 13.71
C GLU A 278 -0.88 7.26 12.49
N ALA A 279 0.27 7.93 12.44
CA ALA A 279 1.27 7.82 11.38
C ALA A 279 2.67 8.02 11.96
N GLU A 280 3.67 7.34 11.41
CA GLU A 280 5.08 7.52 11.74
C GLU A 280 5.36 7.42 13.26
N GLY A 281 4.64 6.53 13.96
CA GLY A 281 4.75 6.33 15.41
C GLY A 281 4.12 7.42 16.28
N LYS A 282 3.57 8.49 15.67
CA LYS A 282 2.90 9.60 16.35
C LYS A 282 1.39 9.38 16.37
N VAL A 283 0.76 9.87 17.44
CA VAL A 283 -0.69 9.86 17.63
C VAL A 283 -1.13 11.30 17.81
N GLU A 284 -1.90 11.84 16.87
CA GLU A 284 -2.33 13.24 16.87
C GLU A 284 -3.84 13.36 16.68
N ILE A 285 -4.42 14.44 17.19
CA ILE A 285 -5.81 14.80 16.94
C ILE A 285 -5.81 15.91 15.90
N GLY A 286 -6.51 15.67 14.78
CA GLY A 286 -6.60 16.64 13.70
C GLY A 286 -8.00 16.76 13.13
N PRO A 287 -8.18 17.59 12.09
CA PRO A 287 -9.47 17.73 11.41
C PRO A 287 -9.89 16.42 10.73
N LEU A 288 -11.20 16.26 10.53
CA LEU A 288 -11.79 15.13 9.82
C LEU A 288 -11.13 14.93 8.44
N LYS A 289 -11.03 13.67 7.99
CA LYS A 289 -10.53 13.34 6.64
C LYS A 289 -11.34 14.05 5.53
N THR A 290 -12.62 14.28 5.78
CA THR A 290 -13.56 14.93 4.87
C THR A 290 -13.52 16.45 4.92
N ALA A 291 -12.76 17.05 5.84
CA ALA A 291 -12.68 18.51 5.98
C ALA A 291 -12.15 19.16 4.71
N ARG A 292 -11.11 18.58 4.08
CA ARG A 292 -10.59 19.02 2.77
C ARG A 292 -11.61 18.91 1.63
N LYS A 293 -12.69 18.17 1.83
CA LYS A 293 -13.78 17.95 0.86
C LYS A 293 -15.08 18.66 1.29
N GLY A 294 -14.98 19.67 2.16
CA GLY A 294 -16.10 20.51 2.58
C GLY A 294 -16.90 20.05 3.81
N ILE A 295 -16.67 18.83 4.32
CA ILE A 295 -17.37 18.33 5.52
C ILE A 295 -16.41 18.39 6.71
N ALA A 296 -16.32 19.56 7.33
CA ALA A 296 -15.43 19.85 8.47
C ALA A 296 -16.00 19.38 9.82
N SER A 297 -17.34 19.40 9.98
CA SER A 297 -18.01 18.92 11.18
C SER A 297 -19.42 18.43 10.89
N ARG A 298 -19.97 17.61 11.79
CA ARG A 298 -21.39 17.24 11.82
C ARG A 298 -21.89 17.13 13.26
N THR A 299 -23.14 17.46 13.49
CA THR A 299 -23.79 17.26 14.79
C THR A 299 -24.80 16.14 14.65
N LEU A 300 -24.74 15.16 15.55
CA LEU A 300 -25.61 14.00 15.54
C LEU A 300 -26.52 14.01 16.78
N PRO A 301 -27.81 13.70 16.64
CA PRO A 301 -28.67 13.43 17.79
C PRO A 301 -28.23 12.15 18.49
N ILE A 302 -28.27 12.15 19.81
CA ILE A 302 -28.02 10.99 20.66
C ILE A 302 -29.38 10.38 21.02
N PRO A 303 -29.64 9.09 20.68
CA PRO A 303 -30.86 8.42 21.11
C PRO A 303 -31.04 8.48 22.63
N ALA A 304 -32.27 8.70 23.08
CA ALA A 304 -32.61 8.86 24.50
C ALA A 304 -32.06 7.72 25.37
N ALA A 305 -32.11 6.48 24.86
CA ALA A 305 -31.58 5.29 25.52
C ALA A 305 -30.08 5.39 25.88
N LEU A 306 -29.27 6.10 25.08
CA LEU A 306 -27.83 6.24 25.31
C LEU A 306 -27.47 7.45 26.21
N VAL A 307 -28.42 8.34 26.50
CA VAL A 307 -28.11 9.57 27.25
C VAL A 307 -27.62 9.25 28.66
N GLY A 308 -28.20 8.23 29.30
CA GLY A 308 -27.75 7.75 30.61
C GLY A 308 -26.30 7.27 30.58
N ASP A 309 -25.97 6.40 29.62
CA ASP A 309 -24.60 5.89 29.42
C ASP A 309 -23.59 7.02 29.18
N VAL A 310 -23.95 8.00 28.36
CA VAL A 310 -23.09 9.16 28.08
C VAL A 310 -22.86 9.98 29.35
N ARG A 311 -23.91 10.24 30.16
CA ARG A 311 -23.78 10.98 31.41
C ARG A 311 -22.88 10.26 32.41
N THR A 312 -23.06 8.95 32.57
CA THR A 312 -22.23 8.11 33.44
C THR A 312 -20.77 8.14 32.99
N HIS A 313 -20.51 7.91 31.70
CA HIS A 313 -19.14 7.95 31.15
C HIS A 313 -18.47 9.31 31.34
N LEU A 314 -19.20 10.41 31.07
CA LEU A 314 -18.70 11.77 31.31
C LEU A 314 -18.38 12.00 32.79
N ARG A 315 -19.06 11.36 33.74
CA ARG A 315 -18.76 11.51 35.16
C ARG A 315 -17.52 10.70 35.56
N GLU A 316 -17.38 9.48 35.06
CA GLU A 316 -16.51 8.46 35.65
C GLU A 316 -15.21 8.18 34.88
N HIS A 317 -15.18 8.38 33.56
CA HIS A 317 -14.09 7.84 32.72
C HIS A 317 -13.31 8.86 31.89
N THR A 318 -13.77 10.11 31.84
CA THR A 318 -13.13 11.14 30.99
C THR A 318 -12.04 11.92 31.71
N GLN A 319 -11.11 12.50 30.95
CA GLN A 319 -10.19 13.49 31.50
C GLN A 319 -10.94 14.73 32.00
N LEU A 320 -10.36 15.43 32.97
CA LEU A 320 -10.89 16.68 33.48
C LEU A 320 -10.83 17.81 32.44
N GLY A 321 -11.67 18.83 32.64
CA GLY A 321 -11.70 20.05 31.83
C GLY A 321 -12.54 19.95 30.54
N ARG A 322 -12.83 21.09 29.90
CA ARG A 322 -13.71 21.12 28.71
C ARG A 322 -13.15 20.31 27.53
N THR A 323 -11.83 20.29 27.37
CA THR A 323 -11.13 19.57 26.29
C THR A 323 -10.72 18.16 26.69
N GLY A 324 -11.12 17.68 27.88
CA GLY A 324 -10.78 16.35 28.34
C GLY A 324 -11.34 15.27 27.42
N LEU A 325 -10.50 14.34 27.01
CA LEU A 325 -10.87 13.25 26.11
C LEU A 325 -11.77 12.23 26.81
N LEU A 326 -12.71 11.67 26.05
CA LEU A 326 -13.55 10.58 26.52
C LEU A 326 -12.78 9.26 26.64
N PHE A 327 -11.84 9.05 25.72
CA PHE A 327 -11.07 7.82 25.62
C PHE A 327 -9.59 8.14 25.51
N TRP A 328 -8.90 8.00 26.62
CA TRP A 328 -7.52 8.43 26.79
C TRP A 328 -6.66 7.34 27.43
N ARG A 329 -5.35 7.50 27.33
CA ARG A 329 -4.36 6.60 27.93
C ARG A 329 -3.88 7.18 29.24
N THR A 330 -3.99 6.40 30.31
CA THR A 330 -3.54 6.79 31.65
C THR A 330 -2.05 7.12 31.71
N LYS A 331 -1.23 6.46 30.87
CA LYS A 331 0.23 6.65 30.83
C LYS A 331 0.69 8.05 30.43
N ASP A 332 0.06 8.65 29.41
CA ASP A 332 0.55 9.89 28.78
C ASP A 332 -0.55 10.93 28.51
N GLY A 333 -1.80 10.66 28.91
CA GLY A 333 -2.92 11.57 28.69
C GLY A 333 -3.36 11.67 27.23
N GLY A 334 -2.69 10.99 26.30
CA GLY A 334 -3.03 11.03 24.87
C GLY A 334 -4.26 10.17 24.55
N PRO A 335 -4.82 10.29 23.34
CA PRO A 335 -5.93 9.43 22.92
C PRO A 335 -5.53 7.95 22.91
N VAL A 336 -6.49 7.06 23.14
CA VAL A 336 -6.29 5.60 23.04
C VAL A 336 -5.78 5.23 21.65
N LYS A 337 -4.79 4.34 21.56
CA LYS A 337 -4.25 3.87 20.28
C LYS A 337 -5.21 2.89 19.62
N SER A 338 -5.28 2.92 18.29
CA SER A 338 -6.15 2.04 17.51
C SER A 338 -5.84 0.57 17.73
N ALA A 339 -4.57 0.22 17.95
CA ALA A 339 -4.14 -1.16 18.17
C ALA A 339 -4.63 -1.72 19.51
N ASP A 340 -4.54 -0.91 20.57
CA ASP A 340 -4.96 -1.31 21.93
C ASP A 340 -6.49 -1.47 21.98
N TRP A 341 -7.20 -0.51 21.39
CA TRP A 341 -8.66 -0.59 21.26
C TRP A 341 -9.08 -1.83 20.47
N LEU A 342 -8.49 -2.06 19.29
CA LEU A 342 -8.84 -3.20 18.45
C LEU A 342 -8.58 -4.53 19.15
N ARG A 343 -7.52 -4.63 19.96
CA ARG A 343 -7.22 -5.83 20.75
C ARG A 343 -8.32 -6.10 21.78
N ALA A 344 -8.71 -5.08 22.55
CA ALA A 344 -9.81 -5.20 23.51
C ALA A 344 -11.14 -5.53 22.82
N PHE A 345 -11.45 -4.87 21.71
CA PHE A 345 -12.66 -5.13 20.93
C PHE A 345 -12.72 -6.56 20.40
N LYS A 346 -11.62 -7.07 19.84
CA LYS A 346 -11.57 -8.47 19.38
C LYS A 346 -11.70 -9.47 20.53
N LYS A 347 -11.14 -9.16 21.70
CA LYS A 347 -11.33 -9.97 22.90
C LYS A 347 -12.81 -9.99 23.30
N ALA A 348 -13.46 -8.84 23.33
CA ALA A 348 -14.88 -8.71 23.63
C ALA A 348 -15.76 -9.50 22.63
N CYS A 349 -15.51 -9.37 21.31
CA CYS A 349 -16.20 -10.16 20.29
C CYS A 349 -16.02 -11.67 20.50
N LYS A 350 -14.80 -12.11 20.82
CA LYS A 350 -14.53 -13.52 21.10
C LYS A 350 -15.32 -13.99 22.32
N THR A 351 -15.30 -13.25 23.43
CA THR A 351 -16.03 -13.61 24.65
C THR A 351 -17.54 -13.71 24.40
N VAL A 352 -18.12 -12.81 23.61
CA VAL A 352 -19.55 -12.92 23.23
C VAL A 352 -19.82 -14.16 22.37
N ALA A 353 -18.94 -14.48 21.43
CA ALA A 353 -19.08 -15.70 20.63
C ALA A 353 -18.96 -16.98 21.48
N ASP A 354 -18.03 -16.99 22.44
CA ASP A 354 -17.86 -18.09 23.40
C ASP A 354 -19.15 -18.25 24.24
N HIS A 355 -19.75 -17.16 24.72
CA HIS A 355 -21.02 -17.22 25.46
C HIS A 355 -22.20 -17.73 24.62
N LEU A 356 -22.28 -17.33 23.34
CA LEU A 356 -23.33 -17.84 22.43
C LEU A 356 -23.21 -19.35 22.21
N GLU A 357 -21.97 -19.85 22.11
CA GLU A 357 -21.70 -21.29 21.99
C GLU A 357 -22.07 -22.04 23.27
N GLU A 358 -21.72 -21.50 24.44
CA GLU A 358 -22.13 -22.07 25.72
C GLU A 358 -23.66 -22.09 25.89
N ASP A 359 -24.35 -21.02 25.51
CA ASP A 359 -25.82 -20.95 25.52
C ASP A 359 -26.45 -21.97 24.58
N ALA A 360 -25.86 -22.19 23.40
CA ALA A 360 -26.31 -23.20 22.45
C ALA A 360 -26.17 -24.61 23.02
N VAL A 361 -25.02 -24.93 23.62
CA VAL A 361 -24.80 -26.22 24.29
C VAL A 361 -25.79 -26.42 25.43
N ARG A 362 -26.01 -25.41 26.28
CA ARG A 362 -26.99 -25.47 27.37
C ARG A 362 -28.41 -25.75 26.87
N ARG A 363 -28.86 -25.08 25.80
CA ARG A 363 -30.19 -25.31 25.23
C ARG A 363 -30.35 -26.72 24.66
N LEU A 364 -29.32 -27.22 23.98
CA LEU A 364 -29.31 -28.59 23.46
C LEU A 364 -29.44 -29.62 24.60
N GLU A 365 -28.71 -29.43 25.69
CA GLU A 365 -28.77 -30.33 26.85
C GLU A 365 -30.10 -30.28 27.60
N GLN A 366 -30.69 -29.09 27.75
CA GLN A 366 -31.90 -28.90 28.57
C GLN A 366 -33.20 -29.20 27.81
N SER A 367 -33.26 -28.85 26.52
CA SER A 367 -34.49 -28.87 25.72
C SER A 367 -34.39 -29.73 24.46
N GLY A 368 -33.20 -30.18 24.10
CA GLY A 368 -32.95 -30.85 22.81
C GLY A 368 -32.97 -29.90 21.60
N GLU A 369 -33.17 -28.60 21.81
CA GLU A 369 -33.17 -27.60 20.75
C GLU A 369 -31.75 -27.38 20.20
N GLN A 370 -31.62 -27.45 18.88
CA GLN A 370 -30.35 -27.16 18.20
C GLN A 370 -30.11 -25.64 18.12
N GLU A 371 -28.83 -25.26 18.00
CA GLU A 371 -28.45 -23.87 17.77
C GLU A 371 -29.10 -23.32 16.49
N SER A 372 -29.60 -22.10 16.53
CA SER A 372 -30.15 -21.43 15.35
C SER A 372 -29.04 -21.07 14.34
N GLU A 373 -29.39 -21.09 13.05
CA GLU A 373 -28.49 -20.65 11.98
C GLU A 373 -28.02 -19.19 12.17
N GLU A 374 -28.88 -18.34 12.75
CA GLU A 374 -28.54 -16.95 13.07
C GLU A 374 -27.45 -16.86 14.14
N SER A 375 -27.55 -17.64 15.21
CA SER A 375 -26.52 -17.70 16.27
C SER A 375 -25.18 -18.16 15.69
N GLN A 376 -25.19 -19.23 14.90
CA GLN A 376 -23.99 -19.74 14.22
C GLN A 376 -23.35 -18.67 13.34
N ARG A 377 -24.14 -18.01 12.50
CA ARG A 377 -23.68 -16.92 11.63
C ARG A 377 -23.09 -15.76 12.43
N ILE A 378 -23.69 -15.39 13.56
CA ILE A 378 -23.16 -14.32 14.43
C ILE A 378 -21.82 -14.74 15.03
N ARG A 379 -21.67 -15.98 15.51
CA ARG A 379 -20.38 -16.48 16.03
C ARG A 379 -19.31 -16.44 14.94
N GLU A 380 -19.60 -16.93 13.74
CA GLU A 380 -18.70 -16.85 12.59
C GLU A 380 -18.36 -15.41 12.21
N LEU A 381 -19.33 -14.50 12.23
CA LEU A 381 -19.11 -13.07 11.97
C LEU A 381 -18.18 -12.43 13.01
N LEU A 382 -18.33 -12.78 14.29
CA LEU A 382 -17.52 -12.26 15.39
C LEU A 382 -16.08 -12.78 15.34
N THR A 383 -15.87 -14.04 14.95
CA THR A 383 -14.62 -14.78 15.18
C THR A 383 -13.93 -15.34 13.93
N GLY A 384 -14.58 -15.30 12.77
CA GLY A 384 -14.11 -15.87 11.51
C GLY A 384 -12.81 -15.28 10.98
N GLU A 385 -12.41 -15.59 9.75
CA GLU A 385 -11.10 -15.18 9.21
C GLU A 385 -10.87 -13.66 9.30
N GLY A 386 -9.99 -13.25 10.22
CA GLY A 386 -9.70 -11.85 10.48
C GLY A 386 -10.57 -11.18 11.55
N GLY A 387 -11.67 -11.80 11.98
CA GLY A 387 -12.60 -11.43 13.06
C GLY A 387 -13.32 -10.09 12.83
N TYR A 388 -14.35 -9.82 13.64
CA TYR A 388 -15.05 -8.53 13.57
C TYR A 388 -14.12 -7.37 13.96
N VAL A 389 -14.22 -6.27 13.24
CA VAL A 389 -13.41 -5.06 13.47
C VAL A 389 -14.30 -3.89 13.83
N PHE A 390 -13.74 -2.89 14.52
CA PHE A 390 -14.51 -1.70 14.93
C PHE A 390 -15.19 -0.99 13.75
N HIS A 391 -14.67 -1.07 12.52
CA HIS A 391 -15.39 -0.51 11.37
C HIS A 391 -16.74 -1.18 11.10
N GLY A 392 -16.89 -2.46 11.48
CA GLY A 392 -18.15 -3.18 11.42
C GLY A 392 -19.25 -2.54 12.26
N THR A 393 -18.95 -2.00 13.44
CA THR A 393 -19.97 -1.28 14.24
C THR A 393 -20.54 -0.09 13.48
N ARG A 394 -19.71 0.63 12.72
CA ARG A 394 -20.21 1.67 11.82
C ARG A 394 -21.11 1.12 10.71
N VAL A 395 -20.85 -0.07 10.20
CA VAL A 395 -21.75 -0.75 9.26
C VAL A 395 -23.09 -1.03 9.93
N THR A 396 -23.09 -1.52 11.16
CA THR A 396 -24.31 -1.66 11.98
C THR A 396 -25.10 -0.36 12.01
N GLY A 397 -24.50 0.72 12.53
CA GLY A 397 -25.23 1.99 12.75
C GLY A 397 -25.77 2.61 11.48
N LEU A 398 -25.00 2.59 10.38
CA LEU A 398 -25.43 3.16 9.11
C LEU A 398 -26.45 2.29 8.38
N THR A 399 -26.40 0.97 8.54
CA THR A 399 -27.43 0.06 8.01
C THR A 399 -28.76 0.26 8.74
N TRP A 400 -28.73 0.34 10.07
CA TRP A 400 -29.93 0.64 10.86
C TRP A 400 -30.48 2.04 10.58
N ALA A 401 -29.62 3.06 10.47
CA ALA A 401 -30.04 4.41 10.08
C ALA A 401 -30.70 4.42 8.70
N TYR A 402 -30.20 3.63 7.74
CA TYR A 402 -30.83 3.49 6.43
C TYR A 402 -32.24 2.87 6.55
N ARG A 403 -32.36 1.74 7.28
CA ARG A 403 -33.63 1.03 7.50
C ARG A 403 -34.66 1.93 8.19
N LEU A 404 -34.29 2.54 9.31
CA LEU A 404 -35.19 3.32 10.16
C LEU A 404 -35.56 4.69 9.56
N SER A 405 -34.78 5.21 8.62
CA SER A 405 -35.11 6.45 7.90
C SER A 405 -35.99 6.22 6.67
N GLY A 406 -36.49 4.99 6.45
CA GLY A 406 -37.26 4.64 5.26
C GLY A 406 -36.45 4.75 3.97
N GLY A 407 -35.14 4.51 4.03
CA GLY A 407 -34.26 4.59 2.87
C GLY A 407 -33.79 6.00 2.50
N ASN A 408 -33.90 6.98 3.40
CA ASN A 408 -33.42 8.34 3.16
C ASN A 408 -31.88 8.39 3.09
N LEU A 409 -31.34 8.25 1.87
CA LEU A 409 -29.91 8.24 1.63
C LEU A 409 -29.20 9.51 2.10
N ARG A 410 -29.86 10.68 2.01
CA ARG A 410 -29.27 11.95 2.49
C ARG A 410 -29.10 11.97 4.00
N ALA A 411 -30.06 11.43 4.75
CA ALA A 411 -29.95 11.28 6.19
C ALA A 411 -28.75 10.39 6.56
N VAL A 412 -28.59 9.25 5.89
CA VAL A 412 -27.44 8.36 6.10
C VAL A 412 -26.13 9.03 5.73
N GLN A 413 -26.08 9.79 4.63
CA GLN A 413 -24.89 10.56 4.25
C GLN A 413 -24.50 11.60 5.30
N ALA A 414 -25.49 12.32 5.85
CA ALA A 414 -25.29 13.31 6.89
C ALA A 414 -24.75 12.67 8.18
N ILE A 415 -25.38 11.58 8.64
CA ILE A 415 -24.92 10.80 9.82
C ILE A 415 -23.50 10.29 9.62
N ALA A 416 -23.25 9.74 8.44
CA ALA A 416 -21.96 9.17 8.06
C ALA A 416 -20.86 10.22 7.86
N GLY A 417 -21.20 11.46 7.53
CA GLY A 417 -20.28 12.45 6.98
C GLY A 417 -19.61 11.92 5.70
N HIS A 418 -20.41 11.44 4.73
CA HIS A 418 -19.91 11.01 3.42
C HIS A 418 -19.95 12.15 2.41
N THR A 419 -18.85 12.31 1.67
CA THR A 419 -18.74 13.33 0.60
C THR A 419 -19.33 12.85 -0.72
N SER A 420 -19.76 11.59 -0.84
CA SER A 420 -20.28 10.99 -2.07
C SER A 420 -21.45 10.04 -1.77
N PRO A 421 -22.54 10.08 -2.55
CA PRO A 421 -23.67 9.14 -2.41
C PRO A 421 -23.26 7.68 -2.57
N LYS A 422 -22.30 7.40 -3.47
CA LYS A 422 -21.77 6.05 -3.71
C LYS A 422 -21.24 5.38 -2.43
N MET A 423 -20.72 6.16 -1.49
CA MET A 423 -20.25 5.63 -0.20
C MET A 423 -21.39 5.24 0.73
N ALA A 424 -22.51 5.98 0.71
CA ALA A 424 -23.67 5.69 1.54
C ALA A 424 -24.50 4.51 1.00
N LEU A 425 -24.53 4.32 -0.32
CA LEU A 425 -25.18 3.16 -0.95
C LEU A 425 -24.59 1.82 -0.50
N ARG A 426 -23.36 1.79 0.04
CA ARG A 426 -22.73 0.57 0.58
C ARG A 426 -23.46 -0.01 1.79
N TYR A 427 -24.27 0.79 2.48
CA TYR A 427 -25.05 0.37 3.65
C TYR A 427 -26.49 -0.01 3.27
N GLN A 428 -26.87 0.14 2.01
CA GLN A 428 -28.12 -0.38 1.48
C GLN A 428 -27.95 -1.88 1.26
N ARG A 429 -28.71 -2.67 2.01
CA ARG A 429 -28.74 -4.13 1.89
C ARG A 429 -30.16 -4.57 1.56
N ALA A 430 -30.32 -5.36 0.51
CA ALA A 430 -31.59 -5.98 0.14
C ALA A 430 -31.73 -7.33 0.87
N GLU A 431 -31.78 -7.29 2.20
CA GLU A 431 -32.03 -8.49 3.01
C GLU A 431 -33.52 -8.84 2.98
N MET A 432 -33.83 -10.13 2.96
CA MET A 432 -35.22 -10.61 2.88
C MET A 432 -36.10 -10.06 3.99
N ASP A 433 -35.59 -9.90 5.21
CA ASP A 433 -36.34 -9.33 6.34
C ASP A 433 -36.80 -7.89 6.08
N TYR A 434 -35.97 -7.09 5.42
CA TYR A 434 -36.35 -5.73 5.03
C TYR A 434 -37.43 -5.76 3.94
N LEU A 435 -37.31 -6.65 2.96
CA LEU A 435 -38.33 -6.82 1.93
C LEU A 435 -39.64 -7.35 2.52
N ALA A 436 -39.58 -8.23 3.52
CA ALA A 436 -40.73 -8.74 4.25
C ALA A 436 -41.41 -7.63 5.07
N ALA A 437 -40.64 -6.76 5.75
CA ALA A 437 -41.18 -5.60 6.45
C ALA A 437 -41.84 -4.60 5.48
N VAL A 438 -41.24 -4.36 4.31
CA VAL A 438 -41.85 -3.56 3.25
C VAL A 438 -43.16 -4.19 2.76
N ALA A 439 -43.18 -5.52 2.53
CA ALA A 439 -44.38 -6.24 2.15
C ALA A 439 -45.47 -6.15 3.24
N GLY A 440 -45.10 -6.25 4.52
CA GLY A 440 -46.01 -6.05 5.66
C GLY A 440 -46.61 -4.64 5.68
N ASN A 441 -45.80 -3.60 5.49
CA ASN A 441 -46.28 -2.23 5.38
C ASN A 441 -47.23 -2.03 4.18
N VAL A 442 -46.95 -2.67 3.04
CA VAL A 442 -47.84 -2.67 1.87
C VAL A 442 -49.15 -3.38 2.19
N SER A 443 -49.12 -4.52 2.89
CA SER A 443 -50.32 -5.24 3.34
C SER A 443 -51.18 -4.35 4.24
N SER A 444 -50.58 -3.71 5.25
CA SER A 444 -51.30 -2.78 6.13
C SER A 444 -51.93 -1.61 5.38
N MET A 445 -51.26 -1.08 4.33
CA MET A 445 -51.80 -0.02 3.49
C MET A 445 -52.98 -0.50 2.62
N ILE A 446 -52.91 -1.71 2.08
CA ILE A 446 -54.01 -2.33 1.32
C ILE A 446 -55.21 -2.53 2.24
N GLU A 447 -55.01 -3.12 3.41
CA GLU A 447 -56.07 -3.38 4.40
C GLU A 447 -56.73 -2.09 4.90
N ALA A 448 -55.95 -1.03 5.12
CA ALA A 448 -56.49 0.26 5.56
C ALA A 448 -57.37 0.93 4.49
N ASN A 449 -57.08 0.72 3.20
CA ASN A 449 -57.90 1.25 2.10
C ASN A 449 -59.09 0.35 1.76
N ALA A 450 -58.98 -0.97 1.97
CA ALA A 450 -60.10 -1.90 1.79
C ALA A 450 -61.21 -1.75 2.86
N ARG A 451 -60.90 -1.09 3.99
CA ARG A 451 -61.85 -0.75 5.06
C ARG A 451 -62.50 0.64 4.91
N ARG A 452 -62.17 1.37 3.85
CA ARG A 452 -62.85 2.61 3.43
C ARG A 452 -63.80 2.30 2.28
#